data_AF-A0A947FVH4-F1
#
_entry.id   AF-A0A947FVH4-F1
#
_cell.length_a   1.000
_cell.length_b   1.000
_cell.length_c   1.000
_cell.angle_alpha   90.00
_cell.angle_beta   90.00
_cell.angle_gamma   90.00
#
_symmetry.space_group_name_H-M   'P 1'
#
loop_
_entity.id
_entity.type
_entity.pdbx_description
1 polymer ?
#
loop_
_entity_poly.entity_id
_entity_poly.type
_entity_poly.pdbx_seq_one_letter_code
_entity_poly.pdbx_strand_id
1 'polypeptide(L)'
;MAVRPSGRVPKVYTVPQLIADLGSVCSRARSLWAIWIGGRLPRALREQIIVAVAQVNACRMCEHAHTRMALEAGVSDAELAALENMDETAFDRRAWLAIAHARERTKAEFAPVVEDASQKALGEALDGQTRNDVEAVARVMTVANRIANTLNALPDRWRGQPVPGSRLFDELVINFLFLPGAWLGTLVAATRQRKSPFAVWRQARGR
;
A
#
# COMPACT_ATOMS: atom_id res chain seq x y z
N MET A 1 -22.68 -7.40 9.86
CA MET A 1 -21.42 -7.87 10.49
C MET A 1 -20.39 -6.76 10.41
N ALA A 2 -20.04 -6.15 11.54
CA ALA A 2 -18.92 -5.22 11.59
C ALA A 2 -17.62 -6.02 11.45
N VAL A 3 -16.86 -5.78 10.39
CA VAL A 3 -15.51 -6.33 10.21
C VAL A 3 -14.71 -5.93 11.45
N ARG A 4 -14.26 -6.91 12.24
CA ARG A 4 -13.35 -6.69 13.37
C ARG A 4 -12.15 -5.88 12.84
N PRO A 5 -11.74 -4.77 13.47
CA PRO A 5 -10.47 -4.15 13.11
C PRO A 5 -9.39 -5.21 13.32
N SER A 6 -8.65 -5.53 12.27
CA SER A 6 -7.46 -6.36 12.41
C SER A 6 -6.62 -5.74 13.52
N GLY A 7 -6.17 -6.54 14.49
CA GLY A 7 -5.43 -6.05 15.66
C GLY A 7 -4.04 -5.47 15.34
N ARG A 8 -3.84 -4.96 14.13
CA ARG A 8 -2.59 -4.39 13.63
C ARG A 8 -2.64 -2.87 13.78
N VAL A 9 -1.60 -2.31 14.40
CA VAL A 9 -1.45 -0.87 14.58
C VAL A 9 -1.12 -0.22 13.24
N PRO A 10 -1.89 0.79 12.76
CA PRO A 10 -1.58 1.52 11.54
C PRO A 10 -0.18 2.15 11.59
N LYS A 11 0.65 1.89 10.57
CA LYS A 11 1.95 2.57 10.45
C LYS A 11 1.71 4.00 9.96
N VAL A 12 2.21 4.99 10.69
CA VAL A 12 2.10 6.43 10.41
C VAL A 12 3.47 7.03 10.11
N TYR A 13 3.50 8.25 9.59
CA TYR A 13 4.75 8.98 9.33
C TYR A 13 5.07 9.99 10.41
N THR A 14 6.37 10.15 10.66
CA THR A 14 6.94 11.45 11.04
C THR A 14 7.37 12.22 9.80
N VAL A 15 7.42 13.55 9.87
CA VAL A 15 7.86 14.40 8.74
C VAL A 15 9.27 14.04 8.22
N PRO A 16 10.30 13.81 9.07
CA PRO A 16 11.62 13.41 8.58
C PRO A 16 11.62 12.07 7.83
N GLN A 17 10.88 11.09 8.34
CA GLN A 17 10.74 9.79 7.66
C GLN A 17 10.03 9.94 6.31
N LEU A 18 8.99 10.76 6.24
CA LEU A 18 8.31 11.06 4.98
C LEU A 18 9.27 11.66 3.95
N ILE A 19 10.09 12.65 4.34
CA ILE A 19 11.06 13.28 3.44
C ILE A 19 12.06 12.25 2.90
N ALA A 20 12.62 11.41 3.77
CA ALA A 20 13.56 10.36 3.38
C ALA A 20 12.93 9.37 2.39
N ASP A 21 11.73 8.88 2.69
CA ASP A 21 11.05 7.89 1.86
C ASP A 21 10.57 8.49 0.52
N LEU A 22 10.13 9.75 0.50
CA LEU A 22 9.83 10.48 -0.75
C LEU A 22 11.07 10.58 -1.63
N GLY A 23 12.24 10.87 -1.06
CA GLY A 23 13.50 10.83 -1.80
C GLY A 23 13.77 9.47 -2.45
N SER A 24 13.48 8.38 -1.73
CA SER A 24 13.63 7.01 -2.25
C SER A 24 12.64 6.67 -3.38
N VAL A 25 11.45 7.26 -3.38
CA VAL A 25 10.45 7.10 -4.44
C VAL A 25 10.82 7.95 -5.66
N CYS A 26 11.24 9.20 -5.46
CA CYS A 26 11.68 10.08 -6.53
C CYS A 26 12.85 9.50 -7.32
N SER A 27 13.83 8.88 -6.66
CA SER A 27 14.95 8.21 -7.34
C SER A 27 14.52 7.01 -8.20
N ARG A 28 13.29 6.52 -8.03
CA ARG A 28 12.69 5.39 -8.77
C ARG A 28 11.62 5.82 -9.78
N ALA A 29 11.43 7.12 -10.00
CA ALA A 29 10.36 7.65 -10.86
C ALA A 29 10.31 7.01 -12.25
N ARG A 30 11.46 6.74 -12.88
CA ARG A 30 11.54 6.08 -14.19
C ARG A 30 11.02 4.64 -14.17
N SER A 31 11.33 3.86 -13.13
CA SER A 31 10.81 2.49 -12.97
C SER A 31 9.32 2.52 -12.70
N LEU A 32 8.86 3.40 -11.80
CA LEU A 32 7.43 3.60 -11.54
C LEU A 32 6.66 3.97 -12.81
N TRP A 33 7.19 4.89 -13.62
CA TRP A 33 6.56 5.23 -14.90
C TRP A 33 6.47 4.02 -15.84
N ALA A 34 7.54 3.24 -15.97
CA ALA A 34 7.52 2.05 -16.81
C ALA A 34 6.59 0.92 -16.29
N ILE A 35 6.36 0.84 -14.97
CA ILE A 35 5.42 -0.11 -14.36
C ILE A 35 3.98 0.33 -14.61
N TRP A 36 3.65 1.60 -14.32
CA TRP A 36 2.27 2.09 -14.39
C TRP A 36 1.82 2.43 -15.80
N ILE A 37 2.68 3.04 -16.61
CA ILE A 37 2.37 3.45 -17.99
C ILE A 37 2.84 2.40 -18.99
N GLY A 38 4.05 1.86 -18.80
CA GLY A 38 4.62 0.86 -19.70
C GLY A 38 4.13 -0.58 -19.47
N GLY A 39 3.36 -0.84 -18.41
CA GLY A 39 2.81 -2.16 -18.13
C GLY A 39 3.85 -3.24 -17.80
N ARG A 40 5.06 -2.85 -17.37
CA ARG A 40 6.18 -3.77 -17.10
C ARG A 40 5.84 -4.82 -16.02
N LEU A 41 4.93 -4.48 -15.11
CA LEU A 41 4.36 -5.43 -14.16
C LEU A 41 2.87 -5.60 -14.49
N PRO A 42 2.38 -6.85 -14.66
CA PRO A 42 0.96 -7.10 -14.93
C PRO A 42 0.08 -6.45 -13.87
N ARG A 43 -1.06 -5.88 -14.30
CA ARG A 43 -1.96 -5.14 -13.41
C ARG A 43 -2.44 -6.00 -12.24
N ALA A 44 -2.85 -7.25 -12.49
CA ALA A 44 -3.30 -8.18 -11.45
C ALA A 44 -2.24 -8.40 -10.36
N LEU A 45 -1.01 -8.76 -10.78
CA LEU A 45 0.12 -8.96 -9.86
C LEU A 45 0.47 -7.67 -9.09
N ARG A 46 0.44 -6.51 -9.76
CA ARG A 46 0.67 -5.22 -9.12
C ARG A 46 -0.34 -4.93 -8.02
N GLU A 47 -1.63 -5.17 -8.26
CA GLU A 47 -2.67 -4.97 -7.25
C GLU A 47 -2.55 -5.98 -6.09
N GLN A 48 -2.20 -7.25 -6.36
CA GLN A 48 -1.92 -8.24 -5.30
C GLN A 48 -0.76 -7.78 -4.39
N ILE A 49 0.33 -7.28 -4.98
CA ILE A 49 1.46 -6.71 -4.23
C ILE A 49 1.00 -5.50 -3.40
N ILE A 50 0.21 -4.60 -3.98
CA ILE A 50 -0.29 -3.41 -3.28
C ILE A 50 -1.17 -3.80 -2.09
N VAL A 51 -2.10 -4.75 -2.25
CA VAL A 51 -2.95 -5.26 -1.16
C VAL A 51 -2.08 -5.85 -0.05
N ALA A 52 -1.10 -6.68 -0.41
CA ALA A 52 -0.19 -7.30 0.53
C ALA A 52 0.65 -6.27 1.33
N VAL A 53 1.10 -5.20 0.67
CA VAL A 53 1.84 -4.09 1.31
C VAL A 53 0.92 -3.26 2.22
N ALA A 54 -0.32 -3.00 1.78
CA ALA A 54 -1.33 -2.32 2.60
C ALA A 54 -1.66 -3.10 3.88
N GLN A 55 -1.74 -4.42 3.79
CA GLN A 55 -1.91 -5.32 4.93
C GLN A 55 -0.75 -5.24 5.94
N VAL A 56 0.50 -5.16 5.46
CA VAL A 56 1.69 -5.01 6.32
C VAL A 56 1.70 -3.63 7.00
N ASN A 57 1.31 -2.58 6.31
CA ASN A 57 1.24 -1.21 6.85
C ASN A 57 -0.07 -0.94 7.64
N ALA A 58 -0.98 -1.91 7.71
CA ALA A 58 -2.32 -1.77 8.29
C ALA A 58 -3.08 -0.53 7.76
N CYS A 59 -2.97 -0.25 6.45
CA CYS A 59 -3.78 0.79 5.80
C CYS A 59 -5.11 0.21 5.30
N ARG A 60 -6.15 0.25 6.16
CA ARG A 60 -7.49 -0.28 5.84
C ARG A 60 -8.12 0.33 4.59
N MET A 61 -7.98 1.65 4.41
CA MET A 61 -8.47 2.36 3.22
C MET A 61 -7.83 1.81 1.95
N CYS A 62 -6.50 1.68 1.97
CA CYS A 62 -5.72 1.24 0.84
C CYS A 62 -6.00 -0.23 0.52
N GLU A 63 -6.03 -1.08 1.54
CA GLU A 63 -6.39 -2.49 1.42
C GLU A 63 -7.75 -2.66 0.77
N HIS A 64 -8.78 -1.95 1.26
CA HIS A 64 -10.12 -2.01 0.67
C HIS A 64 -10.16 -1.52 -0.78
N ALA A 65 -9.56 -0.37 -1.06
CA ALA A 65 -9.56 0.22 -2.40
C ALA A 65 -8.83 -0.67 -3.41
N HIS A 66 -7.67 -1.21 -3.03
CA HIS A 66 -6.86 -2.04 -3.93
C HIS A 66 -7.38 -3.48 -4.04
N THR A 67 -8.11 -4.00 -3.05
CA THR A 67 -8.86 -5.25 -3.19
C THR A 67 -9.92 -5.11 -4.29
N ARG A 68 -10.64 -3.97 -4.33
CA ARG A 68 -11.58 -3.67 -5.42
C ARG A 68 -10.88 -3.58 -6.78
N MET A 69 -9.73 -2.90 -6.84
CA MET A 69 -8.96 -2.75 -8.08
C MET A 69 -8.33 -4.07 -8.55
N ALA A 70 -7.98 -4.96 -7.63
CA ALA A 70 -7.50 -6.32 -7.92
C ALA A 70 -8.60 -7.16 -8.58
N LEU A 71 -9.81 -7.14 -8.04
CA LEU A 71 -10.99 -7.79 -8.65
C LEU A 71 -11.22 -7.28 -10.08
N GLU A 72 -11.15 -5.96 -10.27
CA GLU A 72 -11.26 -5.33 -11.61
C GLU A 72 -10.10 -5.67 -12.54
N ALA A 73 -8.97 -6.12 -12.00
CA ALA A 73 -7.82 -6.59 -12.76
C ALA A 73 -7.87 -8.10 -13.05
N GLY A 74 -8.93 -8.79 -12.61
CA GLY A 74 -9.14 -10.23 -12.84
C GLY A 74 -8.60 -11.13 -11.74
N VAL A 75 -8.15 -10.59 -10.60
CA VAL A 75 -7.79 -11.40 -9.42
C VAL A 75 -9.06 -11.99 -8.81
N SER A 76 -9.04 -13.27 -8.49
CA SER A 76 -10.18 -13.97 -7.91
C SER A 76 -10.36 -13.67 -6.41
N ASP A 77 -11.59 -13.83 -5.90
CA ASP A 77 -11.86 -13.75 -4.46
C ASP A 77 -11.02 -14.79 -3.66
N ALA A 78 -10.76 -15.95 -4.25
CA ALA A 78 -9.95 -17.00 -3.64
C ALA A 78 -8.49 -16.55 -3.46
N GLU A 79 -7.89 -15.94 -4.48
CA GLU A 79 -6.54 -15.37 -4.39
C GLU A 79 -6.49 -14.23 -3.35
N LEU A 80 -7.51 -13.37 -3.29
CA LEU A 80 -7.55 -12.28 -2.30
C LEU A 80 -7.66 -12.82 -0.87
N ALA A 81 -8.48 -13.84 -0.63
CA ALA A 81 -8.55 -14.53 0.65
C ALA A 81 -7.22 -15.24 0.99
N ALA A 82 -6.54 -15.81 -0.01
CA ALA A 82 -5.22 -16.42 0.17
C ALA A 82 -4.14 -15.40 0.56
N LEU A 83 -4.21 -14.15 0.09
CA LEU A 83 -3.30 -13.07 0.54
C LEU A 83 -3.42 -12.79 2.04
N GLU A 84 -4.62 -12.89 2.61
CA GLU A 84 -4.83 -12.68 4.05
C GLU A 84 -4.17 -13.77 4.89
N ASN A 85 -4.26 -15.01 4.42
CA ASN A 85 -3.75 -16.20 5.12
C ASN A 85 -2.30 -16.57 4.75
N MET A 86 -1.70 -15.87 3.79
CA MET A 86 -0.40 -16.22 3.23
C MET A 86 -0.35 -17.66 2.70
N ASP A 87 -1.43 -18.08 2.02
CA ASP A 87 -1.50 -19.39 1.38
C ASP A 87 -0.82 -19.34 0.01
N GLU A 88 0.38 -19.92 -0.06
CA GLU A 88 1.18 -19.94 -1.29
C GLU A 88 0.56 -20.78 -2.41
N THR A 89 -0.31 -21.74 -2.09
CA THR A 89 -0.83 -22.72 -3.05
C THR A 89 -1.86 -22.13 -4.01
N ALA A 90 -2.41 -20.95 -3.68
CA ALA A 90 -3.38 -20.23 -4.49
C ALA A 90 -2.74 -19.43 -5.64
N PHE A 91 -1.40 -19.38 -5.73
CA PHE A 91 -0.68 -18.55 -6.69
C PHE A 91 0.31 -19.37 -7.52
N ASP A 92 0.62 -18.90 -8.73
CA ASP A 92 1.81 -19.38 -9.41
C ASP A 92 3.08 -18.99 -8.62
N ARG A 93 4.15 -19.78 -8.79
CA ARG A 93 5.37 -19.61 -8.01
C ARG A 93 6.00 -18.22 -8.15
N ARG A 94 5.94 -17.61 -9.34
CA ARG A 94 6.55 -16.29 -9.59
C ARG A 94 5.72 -15.19 -8.92
N ALA A 95 4.40 -15.23 -9.05
CA ALA A 95 3.51 -14.29 -8.38
C ALA A 95 3.66 -14.37 -6.86
N TRP A 96 3.64 -15.58 -6.30
CA TRP A 96 3.83 -15.78 -4.86
C TRP A 96 5.14 -15.18 -4.36
N LEU A 97 6.26 -15.46 -5.05
CA LEU A 97 7.56 -14.95 -4.66
C LEU A 97 7.64 -13.42 -4.76
N ALA A 98 7.00 -12.81 -5.75
CA ALA A 98 6.92 -11.36 -5.86
C ALA A 98 6.11 -10.74 -4.70
N ILE A 99 4.96 -11.33 -4.36
CA ILE A 99 4.11 -10.89 -3.25
C ILE A 99 4.84 -11.07 -1.91
N ALA A 100 5.40 -12.25 -1.65
CA ALA A 100 6.14 -12.55 -0.44
C ALA A 100 7.35 -11.63 -0.29
N HIS A 101 8.11 -11.40 -1.38
CA HIS A 101 9.22 -10.47 -1.37
C HIS A 101 8.77 -9.05 -1.02
N ALA A 102 7.74 -8.51 -1.67
CA ALA A 102 7.22 -7.18 -1.34
C ALA A 102 6.86 -7.05 0.14
N ARG A 103 6.16 -8.04 0.69
CA ARG A 103 5.77 -8.06 2.12
C ARG A 103 6.98 -8.05 3.04
N GLU A 104 7.95 -8.93 2.80
CA GLU A 104 9.16 -9.01 3.63
C GLU A 104 9.98 -7.73 3.53
N ARG A 105 10.12 -7.15 2.34
CA ARG A 105 10.78 -5.85 2.16
C ARG A 105 10.07 -4.74 2.93
N THR A 106 8.73 -4.69 2.90
CA THR A 106 7.95 -3.71 3.69
C THR A 106 8.06 -3.95 5.20
N LYS A 107 8.05 -5.21 5.66
CA LYS A 107 8.23 -5.55 7.10
C LYS A 107 9.61 -5.13 7.60
N ALA A 108 10.64 -5.35 6.81
CA ALA A 108 12.03 -5.01 7.11
C ALA A 108 12.35 -3.52 6.94
N GLU A 109 11.33 -2.65 6.73
CA GLU A 109 11.51 -1.21 6.49
C GLU A 109 12.51 -0.94 5.36
N PHE A 110 12.56 -1.85 4.39
CA PHE A 110 13.50 -1.86 3.28
C PHE A 110 14.97 -1.71 3.67
N ALA A 111 15.36 -2.21 4.85
CA ALA A 111 16.75 -2.33 5.27
C ALA A 111 17.62 -3.03 4.19
N PRO A 112 18.94 -2.78 4.14
CA PRO A 112 19.84 -3.46 3.22
C PRO A 112 19.64 -4.98 3.26
N VAL A 113 19.55 -5.59 2.09
CA VAL A 113 19.37 -7.04 1.97
C VAL A 113 20.71 -7.70 2.33
N VAL A 114 20.65 -8.67 3.24
CA VAL A 114 21.75 -9.60 3.48
C VAL A 114 21.50 -10.82 2.58
N GLU A 115 22.47 -11.15 1.74
CA GLU A 115 22.36 -12.29 0.83
C GLU A 115 22.34 -13.60 1.64
N ASP A 116 21.25 -14.36 1.51
CA ASP A 116 21.07 -15.66 2.15
C ASP A 116 20.45 -16.66 1.16
N ALA A 117 20.18 -17.88 1.61
CA ALA A 117 19.58 -18.92 0.76
C ALA A 117 18.21 -18.51 0.19
N SER A 118 17.44 -17.68 0.92
CA SER A 118 16.13 -17.18 0.47
C SER A 118 16.28 -16.15 -0.66
N GLN A 119 17.27 -15.27 -0.57
CA GLN A 119 17.56 -14.27 -1.62
C GLN A 119 18.09 -14.92 -2.90
N LYS A 120 18.90 -15.98 -2.76
CA LYS A 120 19.35 -16.78 -3.91
C LYS A 120 18.19 -17.47 -4.61
N ALA A 121 17.33 -18.18 -3.87
CA ALA A 121 16.15 -18.82 -4.43
C ALA A 121 15.18 -17.82 -5.09
N LEU A 122 15.06 -16.62 -4.53
CA LEU A 122 14.30 -15.53 -5.14
C LEU A 122 14.92 -15.06 -6.46
N GLY A 123 16.25 -14.94 -6.52
CA GLY A 123 16.99 -14.54 -7.72
C GLY A 123 16.95 -15.57 -8.85
N GLU A 124 16.83 -16.86 -8.53
CA GLU A 124 16.63 -17.93 -9.50
C GLU A 124 15.22 -17.88 -10.13
N ALA A 125 14.21 -17.51 -9.33
CA ALA A 125 12.83 -17.48 -9.77
C ALA A 125 12.38 -16.16 -10.39
N LEU A 126 12.97 -15.03 -9.96
CA LEU A 126 12.65 -13.68 -10.42
C LEU A 126 13.91 -12.98 -10.93
N ASP A 127 13.87 -12.53 -12.19
CA ASP A 127 14.94 -11.72 -12.76
C ASP A 127 15.13 -10.40 -11.97
N GLY A 128 16.32 -9.80 -12.13
CA GLY A 128 16.67 -8.58 -11.40
C GLY A 128 15.74 -7.39 -11.69
N GLN A 129 15.17 -7.32 -12.89
CA GLN A 129 14.25 -6.25 -13.26
C GLN A 129 12.92 -6.38 -12.51
N THR A 130 12.34 -7.57 -12.49
CA THR A 130 11.10 -7.88 -11.78
C THR A 130 11.28 -7.63 -10.28
N ARG A 131 12.38 -8.06 -9.67
CA ARG A 131 12.68 -7.79 -8.26
C ARG A 131 12.73 -6.28 -7.96
N ASN A 132 13.40 -5.51 -8.81
CA ASN A 132 13.47 -4.05 -8.68
C ASN A 132 12.11 -3.38 -8.82
N ASP A 133 11.27 -3.85 -9.74
CA ASP A 133 9.92 -3.30 -9.96
C ASP A 133 8.99 -3.64 -8.79
N VAL A 134 9.06 -4.86 -8.25
CA VAL A 134 8.33 -5.26 -7.03
C VAL A 134 8.74 -4.38 -5.85
N GLU A 135 10.04 -4.14 -5.63
CA GLU A 135 10.49 -3.25 -4.57
C GLU A 135 10.04 -1.80 -4.81
N ALA A 136 10.05 -1.31 -6.06
CA ALA A 136 9.56 0.02 -6.39
C ALA A 136 8.07 0.18 -6.07
N VAL A 137 7.24 -0.80 -6.42
CA VAL A 137 5.81 -0.83 -6.06
C VAL A 137 5.63 -0.84 -4.55
N ALA A 138 6.36 -1.70 -3.84
CA ALA A 138 6.26 -1.80 -2.39
C ALA A 138 6.62 -0.50 -1.67
N ARG A 139 7.67 0.20 -2.14
CA ARG A 139 8.11 1.49 -1.57
C ARG A 139 7.09 2.59 -1.80
N VAL A 140 6.65 2.81 -3.04
CA VAL A 140 5.66 3.86 -3.32
C VAL A 140 4.35 3.60 -2.59
N MET A 141 3.96 2.33 -2.47
CA MET A 141 2.75 1.98 -1.75
C MET A 141 2.90 2.15 -0.25
N THR A 142 4.08 1.87 0.32
CA THR A 142 4.35 2.13 1.73
C THR A 142 4.25 3.62 2.06
N VAL A 143 4.79 4.48 1.18
CA VAL A 143 4.64 5.93 1.30
C VAL A 143 3.15 6.32 1.28
N ALA A 144 2.40 5.85 0.29
CA ALA A 144 0.98 6.15 0.18
C ALA A 144 0.17 5.65 1.40
N ASN A 145 0.46 4.43 1.89
CA ASN A 145 -0.19 3.85 3.07
C ASN A 145 0.02 4.71 4.32
N ARG A 146 1.26 5.09 4.60
CA ARG A 146 1.60 5.85 5.81
C ARG A 146 1.09 7.28 5.76
N ILE A 147 1.09 7.91 4.58
CA ILE A 147 0.41 9.20 4.38
C ILE A 147 -1.08 9.04 4.70
N ALA A 148 -1.76 8.07 4.09
CA ALA A 148 -3.20 7.86 4.30
C ALA A 148 -3.55 7.55 5.77
N ASN A 149 -2.75 6.72 6.45
CA ASN A 149 -2.90 6.44 7.88
C ASN A 149 -2.72 7.72 8.72
N THR A 150 -1.74 8.56 8.39
CA THR A 150 -1.49 9.81 9.11
C THR A 150 -2.58 10.85 8.85
N LEU A 151 -3.15 10.90 7.64
CA LEU A 151 -4.34 11.69 7.33
C LEU A 151 -5.54 11.28 8.20
N ASN A 152 -5.70 9.99 8.48
CA ASN A 152 -6.77 9.46 9.32
C ASN A 152 -6.51 9.64 10.82
N ALA A 153 -5.25 9.64 11.25
CA ALA A 153 -4.85 9.79 12.64
C ALA A 153 -5.32 11.11 13.26
N LEU A 154 -5.35 12.22 12.50
CA LEU A 154 -5.82 13.51 13.00
C LEU A 154 -7.34 13.50 13.37
N PRO A 155 -8.26 13.08 12.49
CA PRO A 155 -9.66 12.84 12.85
C PRO A 155 -9.88 11.75 13.91
N ASP A 156 -9.01 10.74 14.02
CA ASP A 156 -9.07 9.72 15.09
C ASP A 156 -8.74 10.35 16.45
N ARG A 157 -7.68 11.18 16.51
CA ARG A 157 -7.30 11.95 17.70
C ARG A 157 -8.42 12.87 18.18
N TRP A 158 -9.08 13.61 17.29
CA TRP A 158 -10.22 14.47 17.66
C TRP A 158 -11.42 13.71 18.22
N ARG A 159 -11.51 12.39 17.99
CA ARG A 159 -12.51 11.50 18.59
C ARG A 159 -12.02 10.79 19.86
N GLY A 160 -10.88 11.21 20.41
CA GLY A 160 -10.29 10.58 21.59
C GLY A 160 -9.63 9.23 21.31
N GLN A 161 -9.33 8.91 20.05
CA GLN A 161 -8.69 7.64 19.64
C GLN A 161 -7.36 7.91 18.91
N PRO A 162 -6.35 8.49 19.57
CA PRO A 162 -5.07 8.76 18.90
C PRO A 162 -4.41 7.45 18.44
N VAL A 163 -3.84 7.47 17.24
CA VAL A 163 -3.12 6.31 16.68
C VAL A 163 -1.78 6.16 17.43
N PRO A 164 -1.42 4.96 17.93
CA PRO A 164 -0.14 4.77 18.60
C PRO A 164 1.05 5.17 17.72
N GLY A 165 1.99 5.93 18.28
CA GLY A 165 3.17 6.42 17.57
C GLY A 165 2.95 7.68 16.72
N SER A 166 1.72 8.15 16.54
CA SER A 166 1.46 9.41 15.82
C SER A 166 1.66 10.63 16.72
N ARG A 167 2.14 11.73 16.13
CA ARG A 167 2.33 13.02 16.81
C ARG A 167 1.44 14.07 16.16
N LEU A 168 0.84 14.94 16.98
CA LEU A 168 -0.06 16.00 16.48
C LEU A 168 0.63 16.89 15.44
N PHE A 169 1.91 17.21 15.62
CA PHE A 169 2.66 18.00 14.63
C PHE A 169 2.73 17.32 13.26
N ASP A 170 3.14 16.04 13.22
CA ASP A 170 3.23 15.27 11.97
C ASP A 170 1.86 15.12 11.30
N GLU A 171 0.84 14.85 12.10
CA GLU A 171 -0.56 14.79 11.68
C GLU A 171 -1.01 16.08 10.98
N LEU A 172 -0.76 17.25 11.59
CA LEU A 172 -1.16 18.55 11.03
C LEU A 172 -0.40 18.87 9.75
N VAL A 173 0.93 18.69 9.73
CA VAL A 173 1.76 18.98 8.55
C VAL A 173 1.37 18.10 7.37
N ILE A 174 1.21 16.79 7.60
CA ILE A 174 0.85 15.85 6.53
C ILE A 174 -0.58 16.09 6.05
N ASN A 175 -1.53 16.44 6.94
CA ASN A 175 -2.87 16.85 6.51
C ASN A 175 -2.80 18.12 5.65
N PHE A 176 -2.05 19.14 6.06
CA PHE A 176 -1.90 20.36 5.27
C PHE A 176 -1.35 20.07 3.86
N LEU A 177 -0.33 19.22 3.74
CA LEU A 177 0.33 18.91 2.47
C LEU A 177 -0.50 18.00 1.55
N PHE A 178 -1.14 16.96 2.10
CA PHE A 178 -1.72 15.87 1.28
C PHE A 178 -3.24 15.84 1.26
N LEU A 179 -3.94 16.52 2.17
CA LEU A 179 -5.40 16.56 2.17
C LEU A 179 -5.99 17.15 0.88
N PRO A 180 -5.43 18.23 0.28
CA PRO A 180 -5.94 18.75 -0.99
C PRO A 180 -5.90 17.71 -2.11
N GLY A 181 -4.80 16.95 -2.22
CA GLY A 181 -4.66 15.87 -3.20
C GLY A 181 -5.63 14.71 -2.94
N ALA A 182 -5.77 14.30 -1.67
CA ALA A 182 -6.74 13.27 -1.29
C ALA A 182 -8.19 13.69 -1.60
N TRP A 183 -8.51 14.97 -1.38
CA TRP A 183 -9.82 15.53 -1.73
C TRP A 183 -10.04 15.58 -3.23
N LEU A 184 -9.04 15.99 -4.01
CA LEU A 184 -9.11 15.96 -5.48
C LEU A 184 -9.38 14.53 -5.99
N GLY A 185 -8.66 13.52 -5.46
CA GLY A 185 -8.91 12.12 -5.79
C GLY A 185 -10.34 11.68 -5.44
N THR A 186 -10.88 12.16 -4.33
CA THR A 186 -12.27 11.92 -3.92
C THR A 186 -13.26 12.55 -4.89
N LEU A 187 -13.01 13.77 -5.36
CA LEU A 187 -13.86 14.45 -6.34
C LEU A 187 -13.87 13.67 -7.67
N VAL A 188 -12.70 13.21 -8.14
CA VAL A 188 -12.59 12.38 -9.36
C VAL A 188 -13.30 11.04 -9.20
N ALA A 189 -13.20 10.40 -8.04
CA ALA A 189 -13.90 9.15 -7.76
C ALA A 189 -15.43 9.39 -7.67
N ALA A 190 -15.86 10.49 -7.07
CA ALA A 190 -17.27 10.87 -6.96
C ALA A 190 -17.92 11.11 -8.32
N THR A 191 -17.23 11.79 -9.24
CA THR A 191 -17.73 11.98 -10.62
C THR A 191 -17.83 10.66 -11.38
N ARG A 192 -16.83 9.78 -11.27
CA ARG A 192 -16.85 8.45 -11.90
C ARG A 192 -17.95 7.55 -11.34
N GLN A 193 -18.17 7.56 -10.02
CA GLN A 193 -19.16 6.73 -9.35
C GLN A 193 -20.58 7.34 -9.34
N ARG A 194 -20.74 8.58 -9.82
CA ARG A 194 -21.99 9.35 -9.71
C ARG A 194 -22.55 9.40 -8.29
N LYS A 195 -21.66 9.53 -7.30
CA LYS A 195 -21.98 9.64 -5.87
C LYS A 195 -21.59 11.02 -5.35
N SER A 196 -22.11 11.41 -4.18
CA SER A 196 -21.63 12.62 -3.53
C SER A 196 -20.18 12.46 -3.06
N PRO A 197 -19.34 13.52 -3.12
CA PRO A 197 -17.97 13.48 -2.60
C PRO A 197 -17.90 13.05 -1.14
N PHE A 198 -18.87 13.47 -0.32
CA PHE A 198 -18.95 13.06 1.09
C PHE A 198 -19.25 11.57 1.27
N ALA A 199 -20.05 10.96 0.39
CA ALA A 199 -20.28 9.51 0.42
C ALA A 199 -19.00 8.75 0.08
N VAL A 200 -18.28 9.17 -0.96
CA VAL A 200 -16.99 8.57 -1.35
C VAL A 200 -15.93 8.77 -0.27
N TRP A 201 -15.86 9.96 0.33
CA TRP A 201 -14.93 10.27 1.42
C TRP A 201 -15.15 9.37 2.64
N ARG A 202 -16.42 9.19 3.05
CA ARG A 202 -16.77 8.29 4.15
C ARG A 202 -16.42 6.84 3.82
N GLN A 203 -16.81 6.38 2.63
CA GLN A 203 -16.50 5.04 2.14
C GLN A 203 -14.99 4.76 2.16
N ALA A 204 -14.16 5.69 1.64
CA ALA A 204 -12.71 5.54 1.61
C ALA A 204 -12.13 5.44 3.03
N ARG A 205 -12.68 6.16 4.01
CA ARG A 205 -12.26 6.09 5.42
C ARG A 205 -12.84 4.88 6.16
N GLY A 206 -13.57 4.00 5.48
CA GLY A 206 -14.25 2.84 6.04
C GLY A 206 -15.30 3.23 7.10
N ARG A 207 -16.05 4.30 6.82
CA ARG A 207 -17.16 4.83 7.62
C ARG A 207 -18.46 4.79 6.83
#